data_AF-A0AA90Z9Y3-F1
#
_entry.id   AF-A0AA90Z9Y3-F1
#
_cell.length_a   1.000
_cell.length_b   1.000
_cell.length_c   1.000
_cell.angle_alpha   90.00
_cell.angle_beta   90.00
_cell.angle_gamma   90.00
#
_symmetry.space_group_name_H-M   'P 1'
#
loop_
_entity.id
_entity.type
_entity.pdbx_description
1 polymer ?
#
loop_
_entity_poly.entity_id
_entity_poly.type
_entity_poly.pdbx_seq_one_letter_code
_entity_poly.pdbx_strand_id
1 'polypeptide(L)'
;MHTANILRTKMIMAGVGLNDFVKFFDFPYRKGNSDKSYESYSFDTDMAENVSREYKISPKDANYNNLEGKALKIVKSNRDGRVQFAIHFIREIPKRSSRFDRLQEIKRRKIRDEVYDIQRVIGSTDLQNKRLRINDQNDSKNVNLTHLLRGIDIAGNENALAIEIFAPAIRMLRSSKQRNLTDPYKRVKMPHLTVHAGEDYSHLISGLRNIDETVRFCEFKSGDRLGHALALGIDPHSWAEGQSVIYIPAVEHLDNLVWCHKHAIGVSLRNPEFSGIIALLEKKIQLLSKFVYEEETSPEILFKAWELRRNCPLYALNLVEPGQNQQVDVWAPDFTKGKTPDKEVYKLWYKYLHSELNKNRTPGAKEPDAHKIIRIQVNSDGYNDIDLSSEQPKDWITEKELHLFKAIQDYLIQKYDNIGIIIEACPSSNIYIGRFSNYEQHPIFRWYPPESKHLVMGGEFNKYGLRTGPIKVCVNTDDAGIFPTTIANEHRILKETAIKRFGISTEQADLWINRIREIGVEEFKRNHLPLINEN
;
A
#
# COMPACT_ATOMS: atom_id res chain seq x y z
N MET A 1 8.21 32.61 2.52
CA MET A 1 7.16 31.59 2.75
C MET A 1 6.16 31.68 1.59
N HIS A 2 6.19 30.75 0.64
CA HIS A 2 5.48 30.89 -0.63
C HIS A 2 3.96 30.72 -0.45
N THR A 3 3.18 31.66 -1.00
CA THR A 3 1.71 31.64 -1.13
C THR A 3 1.17 30.32 -1.70
N ALA A 4 1.98 29.65 -2.54
CA ALA A 4 1.72 28.30 -3.04
C ALA A 4 1.58 27.25 -1.93
N ASN A 5 2.36 27.32 -0.85
CA ASN A 5 2.26 26.38 0.27
C ASN A 5 0.95 26.56 1.06
N ILE A 6 0.43 27.80 1.16
CA ILE A 6 -0.83 28.12 1.85
C ILE A 6 -2.03 27.64 1.02
N LEU A 7 -2.04 27.92 -0.29
CA LEU A 7 -3.07 27.41 -1.21
C LEU A 7 -3.05 25.88 -1.29
N ARG A 8 -1.86 25.28 -1.29
CA ARG A 8 -1.64 23.81 -1.27
C ARG A 8 -2.17 23.16 0.00
N THR A 9 -1.84 23.68 1.19
CA THR A 9 -2.37 23.15 2.46
C THR A 9 -3.89 23.22 2.46
N LYS A 10 -4.49 24.29 1.94
CA LYS A 10 -5.95 24.39 1.77
C LYS A 10 -6.51 23.36 0.79
N MET A 11 -5.83 23.06 -0.33
CA MET A 11 -6.28 22.03 -1.29
C MET A 11 -6.16 20.60 -0.75
N ILE A 12 -5.06 20.29 -0.04
CA ILE A 12 -4.85 18.97 0.59
C ILE A 12 -5.83 18.78 1.76
N MET A 13 -6.05 19.81 2.60
CA MET A 13 -7.05 19.78 3.67
C MET A 13 -8.49 19.76 3.15
N ALA A 14 -8.75 20.25 1.94
CA ALA A 14 -10.06 20.15 1.28
C ALA A 14 -10.31 18.77 0.62
N GLY A 15 -9.39 17.82 0.71
CA GLY A 15 -9.59 16.44 0.25
C GLY A 15 -9.47 16.23 -1.27
N VAL A 16 -8.77 17.12 -2.00
CA VAL A 16 -8.69 17.07 -3.47
C VAL A 16 -7.64 16.06 -4.01
N GLY A 17 -6.87 15.40 -3.13
CA GLY A 17 -6.04 14.23 -3.47
C GLY A 17 -4.79 14.49 -4.32
N LEU A 18 -3.97 13.45 -4.47
CA LEU A 18 -2.64 13.47 -5.13
C LEU A 18 -2.69 13.81 -6.64
N ASN A 19 -3.83 13.58 -7.31
CA ASN A 19 -3.96 13.70 -8.77
C ASN A 19 -3.74 15.12 -9.31
N ASP A 20 -4.18 16.15 -8.60
CA ASP A 20 -4.01 17.53 -9.06
C ASP A 20 -2.61 18.08 -8.75
N PHE A 21 -1.93 17.50 -7.76
CA PHE A 21 -0.51 17.78 -7.48
C PHE A 21 0.39 17.21 -8.59
N VAL A 22 0.20 15.95 -8.98
CA VAL A 22 0.96 15.33 -10.08
C VAL A 22 0.77 16.10 -11.39
N LYS A 23 -0.47 16.52 -11.71
CA LYS A 23 -0.76 17.35 -12.89
C LYS A 23 -0.09 18.73 -12.85
N PHE A 24 0.06 19.33 -11.67
CA PHE A 24 0.74 20.61 -11.50
C PHE A 24 2.27 20.49 -11.65
N PHE A 25 2.86 19.36 -11.25
CA PHE A 25 4.30 19.11 -11.31
C PHE A 25 4.79 18.41 -12.58
N ASP A 26 3.90 17.96 -13.47
CA ASP A 26 4.20 17.45 -14.81
C ASP A 26 4.68 18.56 -15.79
N PHE A 27 5.39 19.58 -15.27
CA PHE A 27 5.81 20.77 -15.99
C PHE A 27 6.91 20.42 -17.01
N PRO A 28 6.70 20.65 -18.32
CA PRO A 28 7.62 20.24 -19.37
C PRO A 28 9.05 20.76 -19.20
N TYR A 29 9.23 21.98 -18.66
CA TYR A 29 10.55 22.61 -18.48
C TYR A 29 11.39 22.07 -17.31
N ARG A 30 10.85 21.16 -16.48
CA ARG A 30 11.67 20.39 -15.51
C ARG A 30 12.37 19.19 -16.15
N LYS A 31 11.90 18.74 -17.31
CA LYS A 31 12.60 17.75 -18.15
C LYS A 31 13.72 18.53 -18.82
N GLY A 32 14.92 18.50 -18.24
CA GLY A 32 16.01 19.43 -18.58
C GLY A 32 16.21 19.64 -20.08
N ASN A 33 16.71 20.83 -20.46
CA ASN A 33 16.99 21.25 -21.84
C ASN A 33 18.06 20.42 -22.58
N SER A 34 18.43 19.24 -22.09
CA SER A 34 19.42 18.36 -22.73
C SER A 34 18.71 17.22 -23.47
N ASP A 35 19.23 16.82 -24.62
CA ASP A 35 18.81 15.64 -25.42
C ASP A 35 18.83 14.27 -24.68
N LYS A 36 19.06 14.27 -23.36
CA LYS A 36 19.06 13.09 -22.49
C LYS A 36 17.67 12.88 -21.88
N SER A 37 17.13 11.66 -22.01
CA SER A 37 15.87 11.28 -21.37
C SER A 37 15.97 11.36 -19.84
N TYR A 38 14.85 11.69 -19.16
CA TYR A 38 14.76 11.72 -17.69
C TYR A 38 15.30 10.44 -17.04
N GLU A 39 15.06 9.28 -17.65
CA GLU A 39 15.58 7.99 -17.19
C GLU A 39 17.12 7.97 -17.15
N SER A 40 17.78 8.49 -18.18
CA SER A 40 19.25 8.57 -18.21
C SER A 40 19.81 9.58 -17.20
N TYR A 41 19.13 10.72 -17.03
CA TYR A 41 19.51 11.72 -16.04
C TYR A 41 19.36 11.18 -14.60
N SER A 42 18.23 10.53 -14.28
CA SER A 42 18.00 9.90 -12.97
C SER A 42 19.00 8.78 -12.68
N PHE A 43 19.33 7.97 -13.70
CA PHE A 43 20.35 6.92 -13.56
C PHE A 43 21.75 7.49 -13.31
N ASP A 44 22.13 8.60 -13.95
CA ASP A 44 23.46 9.20 -13.81
C ASP A 44 23.59 10.03 -12.51
N THR A 45 22.56 10.78 -12.12
CA THR A 45 22.60 11.72 -10.99
C THR A 45 22.38 11.08 -9.61
N ASP A 46 21.63 9.98 -9.55
CA ASP A 46 21.22 9.37 -8.28
C ASP A 46 22.07 8.14 -7.89
N MET A 47 23.09 7.81 -8.70
CA MET A 47 24.04 6.69 -8.49
C MET A 47 25.38 7.14 -7.88
N ALA A 48 25.35 7.78 -6.70
CA ALA A 48 26.55 8.00 -5.91
C ALA A 48 27.20 6.65 -5.49
N GLU A 49 28.54 6.59 -5.42
CA GLU A 49 29.26 5.33 -5.17
C GLU A 49 28.78 4.60 -3.91
N ASN A 50 28.44 5.31 -2.85
CA ASN A 50 28.07 4.72 -1.56
C ASN A 50 26.56 4.50 -1.36
N VAL A 51 25.77 4.49 -2.44
CA VAL A 51 24.31 4.35 -2.35
C VAL A 51 23.83 3.10 -3.08
N SER A 52 23.05 2.27 -2.37
CA SER A 52 22.31 1.16 -2.95
C SER A 52 20.95 1.65 -3.46
N ARG A 53 20.53 1.17 -4.64
CA ARG A 53 19.31 1.63 -5.32
C ARG A 53 18.44 0.48 -5.78
N GLU A 54 17.15 0.60 -5.49
CA GLU A 54 16.12 -0.21 -6.11
C GLU A 54 15.32 0.66 -7.08
N TYR A 55 15.41 0.34 -8.37
CA TYR A 55 14.71 1.06 -9.42
C TYR A 55 13.36 0.43 -9.75
N LYS A 56 12.41 1.25 -10.13
CA LYS A 56 11.09 0.81 -10.57
C LYS A 56 11.10 0.58 -12.09
N ILE A 57 10.57 -0.55 -12.56
CA ILE A 57 10.36 -0.84 -13.98
C ILE A 57 8.92 -1.26 -14.23
N SER A 58 8.35 -0.92 -15.38
CA SER A 58 7.00 -1.37 -15.71
C SER A 58 6.97 -2.89 -15.98
N PRO A 59 5.82 -3.57 -15.79
CA PRO A 59 5.65 -4.97 -16.17
C PRO A 59 6.04 -5.26 -17.62
N LYS A 60 5.78 -4.33 -18.53
CA LYS A 60 6.12 -4.46 -19.95
C LYS A 60 7.63 -4.38 -20.19
N ASP A 61 8.34 -3.63 -19.35
CA ASP A 61 9.79 -3.47 -19.46
C ASP A 61 10.58 -4.59 -18.80
N ALA A 62 9.93 -5.46 -18.02
CA ALA A 62 10.49 -6.69 -17.49
C ALA A 62 10.58 -7.79 -18.57
N ASN A 63 11.21 -7.46 -19.72
CA ASN A 63 11.42 -8.36 -20.85
C ASN A 63 12.91 -8.56 -21.13
N TYR A 64 13.23 -9.55 -21.97
CA TYR A 64 14.59 -9.96 -22.31
C TYR A 64 15.51 -8.77 -22.74
N ASN A 65 15.10 -7.99 -23.75
CA ASN A 65 15.95 -6.96 -24.35
C ASN A 65 16.29 -5.84 -23.35
N ASN A 66 15.29 -5.42 -22.58
CA ASN A 66 15.45 -4.36 -21.60
C ASN A 66 16.32 -4.79 -20.43
N LEU A 67 16.18 -6.03 -19.95
CA LEU A 67 17.02 -6.56 -18.87
C LEU A 67 18.47 -6.72 -19.31
N GLU A 68 18.71 -7.19 -20.53
CA GLU A 68 20.07 -7.30 -21.09
C GLU A 68 20.74 -5.91 -21.19
N GLY A 69 20.03 -4.91 -21.72
CA GLY A 69 20.54 -3.54 -21.81
C GLY A 69 20.85 -2.91 -20.45
N LYS A 70 20.00 -3.16 -19.43
CA LYS A 70 20.23 -2.68 -18.05
C LYS A 70 21.40 -3.42 -17.39
N ALA A 71 21.50 -4.73 -17.56
CA ALA A 71 22.63 -5.53 -17.07
C ALA A 71 23.96 -5.02 -17.64
N LEU A 72 24.01 -4.72 -18.95
CA LEU A 72 25.21 -4.20 -19.59
C LEU A 72 25.69 -2.89 -18.96
N LYS A 73 24.77 -1.96 -18.67
CA LYS A 73 25.10 -0.69 -17.99
C LYS A 73 25.63 -0.91 -16.57
N ILE A 74 25.04 -1.84 -15.82
CA ILE A 74 25.43 -2.16 -14.44
C ILE A 74 26.82 -2.80 -14.40
N VAL A 75 27.07 -3.78 -15.28
CA VAL A 75 28.37 -4.46 -15.35
C VAL A 75 29.47 -3.50 -15.80
N LYS A 76 29.22 -2.64 -16.81
CA LYS A 76 30.18 -1.63 -17.26
C LYS A 76 30.54 -0.60 -16.20
N SER A 77 29.60 -0.28 -15.31
CA SER A 77 29.82 0.68 -14.22
C SER A 77 30.37 0.05 -12.93
N ASN A 78 30.57 -1.28 -12.89
CA ASN A 78 31.00 -2.03 -11.71
C ASN A 78 30.07 -1.82 -10.49
N ARG A 79 28.76 -1.85 -10.71
CA ARG A 79 27.70 -1.57 -9.73
C ARG A 79 26.78 -2.75 -9.44
N ASP A 80 27.18 -3.96 -9.78
CA ASP A 80 26.37 -5.16 -9.67
C ASP A 80 25.84 -5.36 -8.24
N GLY A 81 26.66 -5.14 -7.21
CA GLY A 81 26.27 -5.28 -5.79
C GLY A 81 25.38 -4.18 -5.21
N ARG A 82 24.98 -3.16 -6.00
CA ARG A 82 24.31 -1.94 -5.50
C ARG A 82 23.02 -1.60 -6.24
N VAL A 83 22.64 -2.37 -7.24
CA VAL A 83 21.47 -2.08 -8.08
C VAL A 83 20.55 -3.29 -8.16
N GLN A 84 19.26 -3.07 -7.92
CA GLN A 84 18.21 -4.05 -8.21
C GLN A 84 16.96 -3.36 -8.73
N PHE A 85 16.00 -4.14 -9.20
CA PHE A 85 14.75 -3.64 -9.77
C PHE A 85 13.53 -4.23 -9.09
N ALA A 86 12.50 -3.40 -8.96
CA ALA A 86 11.16 -3.78 -8.57
C ALA A 86 10.19 -3.57 -9.74
N ILE A 87 9.33 -4.56 -9.99
CA ILE A 87 8.29 -4.47 -11.01
C ILE A 87 7.15 -3.61 -10.47
N HIS A 88 6.89 -2.47 -11.10
CA HIS A 88 6.00 -1.43 -10.61
C HIS A 88 4.62 -1.47 -11.29
N PHE A 89 3.61 -1.89 -10.55
CA PHE A 89 2.21 -1.86 -10.99
C PHE A 89 1.54 -0.55 -10.57
N ILE A 90 0.89 0.10 -11.54
CA ILE A 90 0.22 1.39 -11.34
C ILE A 90 -1.30 1.18 -11.09
N ARG A 91 -1.78 1.78 -10.00
CA ARG A 91 -3.20 1.96 -9.67
C ARG A 91 -3.80 3.07 -10.53
N GLU A 92 -4.31 2.67 -11.69
CA GLU A 92 -5.02 3.54 -12.63
C GLU A 92 -6.26 2.81 -13.18
N ILE A 93 -7.41 3.49 -13.12
CA ILE A 93 -8.68 2.99 -13.68
C ILE A 93 -8.59 3.03 -15.21
N PRO A 94 -8.98 1.94 -15.91
CA PRO A 94 -9.04 1.95 -17.37
C PRO A 94 -9.96 3.06 -17.92
N LYS A 95 -9.61 3.62 -19.07
CA LYS A 95 -10.47 4.58 -19.77
C LYS A 95 -11.88 3.98 -19.95
N ARG A 96 -12.93 4.72 -19.56
CA ARG A 96 -14.35 4.31 -19.58
C ARG A 96 -14.78 3.27 -18.53
N SER A 97 -13.96 2.99 -17.52
CA SER A 97 -14.38 2.23 -16.33
C SER A 97 -14.71 3.18 -15.17
N SER A 98 -15.57 2.73 -14.25
CA SER A 98 -15.99 3.46 -13.05
C SER A 98 -15.28 2.90 -11.82
N ARG A 99 -14.95 3.73 -10.82
CA ARG A 99 -14.44 3.26 -9.52
C ARG A 99 -15.43 2.35 -8.78
N PHE A 100 -16.71 2.44 -9.15
CA PHE A 100 -17.78 1.64 -8.58
C PHE A 100 -17.94 0.29 -9.28
N ASP A 101 -17.35 0.08 -10.47
CA ASP A 101 -17.23 -1.26 -11.06
C ASP A 101 -16.19 -2.01 -10.21
N ARG A 102 -16.66 -2.92 -9.35
CA ARG A 102 -15.79 -3.71 -8.47
C ARG A 102 -15.22 -4.96 -9.14
N LEU A 103 -15.84 -5.41 -10.24
CA LEU A 103 -15.35 -6.55 -11.01
C LEU A 103 -14.03 -6.17 -11.72
N GLN A 104 -13.96 -4.99 -12.32
CA GLN A 104 -12.78 -4.47 -13.03
C GLN A 104 -12.18 -5.49 -14.02
N GLU A 105 -13.05 -6.17 -14.79
CA GLU A 105 -12.67 -7.33 -15.60
C GLU A 105 -11.50 -7.04 -16.55
N ILE A 106 -11.56 -5.92 -17.29
CA ILE A 106 -10.52 -5.51 -18.25
C ILE A 106 -9.16 -5.37 -17.56
N LYS A 107 -9.12 -4.71 -16.39
CA LYS A 107 -7.88 -4.50 -15.63
C LYS A 107 -7.36 -5.82 -15.08
N ARG A 108 -8.22 -6.68 -14.54
CA ARG A 108 -7.81 -8.01 -14.02
C ARG A 108 -7.25 -8.92 -15.11
N ARG A 109 -7.86 -8.94 -16.30
CA ARG A 109 -7.34 -9.68 -17.46
C ARG A 109 -5.98 -9.16 -17.90
N LYS A 110 -5.82 -7.83 -18.01
CA LYS A 110 -4.52 -7.20 -18.33
C LYS A 110 -3.43 -7.56 -17.31
N ILE A 111 -3.71 -7.43 -16.00
CA ILE A 111 -2.73 -7.77 -14.95
C ILE A 111 -2.37 -9.26 -15.02
N ARG A 112 -3.34 -10.15 -15.25
CA ARG A 112 -3.09 -11.58 -15.42
C ARG A 112 -2.13 -11.86 -16.57
N ASP A 113 -2.33 -11.20 -17.71
CA ASP A 113 -1.45 -11.39 -18.88
C ASP A 113 -0.03 -10.87 -18.58
N GLU A 114 0.10 -9.70 -17.91
CA GLU A 114 1.38 -9.18 -17.41
C GLU A 114 2.07 -10.16 -16.43
N VAL A 115 1.31 -10.81 -15.53
CA VAL A 115 1.85 -11.84 -14.63
C VAL A 115 2.42 -13.02 -15.41
N TYR A 116 1.73 -13.49 -16.44
CA TYR A 116 2.21 -14.61 -17.25
C TYR A 116 3.49 -14.25 -18.02
N ASP A 117 3.59 -13.02 -18.52
CA ASP A 117 4.81 -12.52 -19.16
C ASP A 117 5.99 -12.51 -18.20
N ILE A 118 5.80 -11.96 -16.99
CA ILE A 118 6.82 -11.93 -15.95
C ILE A 118 7.24 -13.35 -15.54
N GLN A 119 6.28 -14.27 -15.39
CA GLN A 119 6.58 -15.67 -15.04
C GLN A 119 7.43 -16.36 -16.11
N ARG A 120 7.20 -16.07 -17.40
CA ARG A 120 8.04 -16.58 -18.49
C ARG A 120 9.47 -16.05 -18.39
N VAL A 121 9.64 -14.77 -18.04
CA VAL A 121 10.97 -14.16 -17.84
C VAL A 121 11.70 -14.76 -16.64
N ILE A 122 11.04 -14.86 -15.48
CA ILE A 122 11.65 -15.41 -14.25
C ILE A 122 11.91 -16.92 -14.37
N GLY A 123 11.14 -17.63 -15.20
CA GLY A 123 11.25 -19.07 -15.45
C GLY A 123 12.24 -19.46 -16.55
N SER A 124 12.81 -18.49 -17.29
CA SER A 124 13.69 -18.77 -18.42
C SER A 124 15.09 -19.18 -17.95
N THR A 125 15.53 -20.39 -18.33
CA THR A 125 16.90 -20.88 -18.08
C THR A 125 17.94 -20.12 -18.91
N ASP A 126 17.60 -19.70 -20.12
CA ASP A 126 18.45 -18.85 -20.97
C ASP A 126 18.81 -17.52 -20.31
N LEU A 127 17.85 -16.92 -19.59
CA LEU A 127 18.07 -15.68 -18.84
C LEU A 127 18.91 -15.87 -17.58
N GLN A 128 18.97 -17.09 -17.02
CA GLN A 128 19.79 -17.39 -15.85
C GLN A 128 21.28 -17.56 -16.19
N ASN A 129 21.59 -17.98 -17.41
CA ASN A 129 22.95 -18.27 -17.87
C ASN A 129 23.29 -17.49 -19.15
N LYS A 130 23.03 -16.18 -19.15
CA LYS A 130 23.25 -15.35 -20.32
C LYS A 130 24.72 -14.94 -20.43
N ARG A 131 25.33 -15.20 -21.59
CA ARG A 131 26.66 -14.66 -21.92
C ARG A 131 26.54 -13.23 -22.43
N LEU A 132 26.95 -12.26 -21.62
CA LEU A 132 26.88 -10.84 -21.90
C LEU A 132 28.24 -10.34 -22.42
N ARG A 133 28.27 -9.77 -23.64
CA ARG A 133 29.48 -9.16 -24.21
C ARG A 133 29.61 -7.73 -23.69
N ILE A 134 30.72 -7.43 -23.02
CA ILE A 134 30.93 -6.12 -22.38
C ILE A 134 31.55 -5.15 -23.38
N ASN A 135 32.63 -5.57 -24.07
CA ASN A 135 33.38 -4.77 -25.04
C ASN A 135 33.67 -5.56 -26.32
N ASP A 136 34.08 -4.87 -27.40
CA ASP A 136 34.42 -5.49 -28.68
C ASP A 136 35.66 -6.41 -28.62
N GLN A 137 36.45 -6.33 -27.54
CA GLN A 137 37.68 -7.11 -27.33
C GLN A 137 37.45 -8.48 -26.66
N ASN A 138 36.34 -9.17 -26.95
CA ASN A 138 36.01 -10.52 -26.45
C ASN A 138 35.81 -10.70 -24.93
N ASP A 139 35.76 -9.62 -24.14
CA ASP A 139 35.42 -9.73 -22.71
C ASP A 139 33.93 -10.01 -22.53
N SER A 140 33.62 -11.21 -22.01
CA SER A 140 32.26 -11.68 -21.82
C SER A 140 32.08 -12.25 -20.43
N LYS A 141 31.02 -11.84 -19.74
CA LYS A 141 30.65 -12.39 -18.43
C LYS A 141 29.36 -13.20 -18.53
N ASN A 142 29.28 -14.28 -17.76
CA ASN A 142 28.04 -15.01 -17.57
C ASN A 142 27.23 -14.30 -16.49
N VAL A 143 26.01 -13.91 -16.82
CA VAL A 143 25.12 -13.16 -15.94
C VAL A 143 23.78 -13.86 -15.81
N ASN A 144 23.15 -13.69 -14.66
CA ASN A 144 21.78 -14.08 -14.41
C ASN A 144 20.88 -12.85 -14.45
N LEU A 145 20.24 -12.61 -15.59
CA LEU A 145 19.36 -11.46 -15.78
C LEU A 145 18.12 -11.52 -14.87
N THR A 146 17.69 -12.72 -14.47
CA THR A 146 16.58 -12.85 -13.52
C THR A 146 16.95 -12.31 -12.14
N HIS A 147 18.24 -12.29 -11.77
CA HIS A 147 18.75 -11.70 -10.52
C HIS A 147 18.55 -10.18 -10.42
N LEU A 148 18.27 -9.48 -11.53
CA LEU A 148 17.92 -8.06 -11.50
C LEU A 148 16.54 -7.79 -10.89
N LEU A 149 15.58 -8.71 -11.06
CA LEU A 149 14.20 -8.54 -10.61
C LEU A 149 14.04 -9.06 -9.18
N ARG A 150 14.06 -8.16 -8.20
CA ARG A 150 14.05 -8.50 -6.77
C ARG A 150 12.77 -8.12 -6.04
N GLY A 151 12.04 -7.10 -6.51
CA GLY A 151 10.83 -6.61 -5.84
C GLY A 151 9.59 -6.58 -6.73
N ILE A 152 8.42 -6.47 -6.10
CA ILE A 152 7.19 -6.02 -6.75
C ILE A 152 6.69 -4.81 -5.99
N ASP A 153 6.46 -3.72 -6.72
CA ASP A 153 5.98 -2.45 -6.20
C ASP A 153 4.55 -2.17 -6.70
N ILE A 154 3.67 -1.66 -5.84
CA ILE A 154 2.34 -1.17 -6.24
C ILE A 154 2.14 0.23 -5.67
N ALA A 155 1.92 1.20 -6.54
CA ALA A 155 1.59 2.57 -6.14
C ALA A 155 0.56 3.23 -7.08
N GLY A 156 0.18 4.46 -6.75
CA GLY A 156 -0.81 5.26 -7.48
C GLY A 156 -2.05 5.53 -6.64
N ASN A 157 -3.16 5.86 -7.29
CA ASN A 157 -4.34 6.36 -6.59
C ASN A 157 -5.11 5.22 -5.88
N GLU A 158 -4.95 5.14 -4.56
CA GLU A 158 -5.63 4.16 -3.70
C GLU A 158 -7.15 4.32 -3.69
N ASN A 159 -7.65 5.56 -3.76
CA ASN A 159 -9.09 5.87 -3.82
C ASN A 159 -9.74 5.44 -5.14
N ALA A 160 -8.92 5.22 -6.18
CA ALA A 160 -9.37 4.84 -7.51
C ALA A 160 -9.45 3.33 -7.69
N LEU A 161 -8.40 2.59 -7.32
CA LEU A 161 -8.38 1.11 -7.40
C LEU A 161 -7.88 0.50 -6.10
N ALA A 162 -8.73 -0.36 -5.52
CA ALA A 162 -8.43 -1.11 -4.32
C ALA A 162 -7.37 -2.21 -4.57
N ILE A 163 -6.69 -2.61 -3.49
CA ILE A 163 -5.59 -3.59 -3.57
C ILE A 163 -6.08 -4.99 -3.97
N GLU A 164 -7.35 -5.31 -3.71
CA GLU A 164 -8.01 -6.56 -4.14
C GLU A 164 -7.94 -6.85 -5.64
N ILE A 165 -7.75 -5.81 -6.47
CA ILE A 165 -7.57 -5.98 -7.92
C ILE A 165 -6.22 -6.65 -8.21
N PHE A 166 -5.18 -6.30 -7.47
CA PHE A 166 -3.80 -6.73 -7.67
C PHE A 166 -3.41 -7.93 -6.80
N ALA A 167 -4.00 -8.05 -5.60
CA ALA A 167 -3.62 -9.06 -4.61
C ALA A 167 -3.55 -10.51 -5.17
N PRO A 168 -4.53 -11.01 -5.95
CA PRO A 168 -4.43 -12.33 -6.55
C PRO A 168 -3.22 -12.52 -7.49
N ALA A 169 -2.94 -11.50 -8.30
CA ALA A 169 -1.81 -11.49 -9.23
C ALA A 169 -0.47 -11.50 -8.50
N ILE A 170 -0.37 -10.74 -7.41
CA ILE A 170 0.82 -10.71 -6.56
C ILE A 170 1.06 -12.06 -5.89
N ARG A 171 0.02 -12.68 -5.32
CA ARG A 171 0.13 -14.04 -4.78
C ARG A 171 0.55 -15.03 -5.86
N MET A 172 0.07 -14.87 -7.10
CA MET A 172 0.50 -15.71 -8.22
C MET A 172 1.99 -15.56 -8.54
N LEU A 173 2.50 -14.34 -8.67
CA LEU A 173 3.94 -14.07 -8.86
C LEU A 173 4.78 -14.63 -7.72
N ARG A 174 4.28 -14.55 -6.49
CA ARG A 174 4.92 -15.12 -5.30
C ARG A 174 4.76 -16.63 -5.17
N SER A 175 3.78 -17.28 -5.77
CA SER A 175 3.65 -18.74 -5.57
C SER A 175 4.83 -19.55 -6.15
N SER A 176 5.58 -18.97 -7.09
CA SER A 176 6.57 -19.66 -7.95
C SER A 176 6.03 -20.92 -8.64
N LYS A 177 4.71 -21.09 -8.74
CA LYS A 177 4.09 -22.20 -9.49
C LYS A 177 4.21 -21.90 -10.99
N GLN A 178 5.41 -22.11 -11.53
CA GLN A 178 5.65 -22.00 -12.95
C GLN A 178 5.02 -23.18 -13.68
N ARG A 179 4.44 -22.91 -14.85
CA ARG A 179 3.54 -23.83 -15.56
C ARG A 179 4.24 -25.07 -16.11
N ASN A 180 5.56 -25.05 -16.32
CA ASN A 180 6.33 -26.16 -16.87
C ASN A 180 7.79 -26.05 -16.38
N LEU A 181 8.31 -27.05 -15.68
CA LEU A 181 9.74 -27.17 -15.41
C LEU A 181 10.19 -28.58 -15.79
N THR A 182 10.70 -28.72 -17.01
CA THR A 182 11.33 -29.94 -17.55
C THR A 182 12.85 -29.79 -17.71
N ASP A 183 13.46 -28.78 -17.08
CA ASP A 183 14.89 -28.42 -17.20
C ASP A 183 15.46 -28.16 -15.78
N PRO A 184 16.79 -28.19 -15.52
CA PRO A 184 17.36 -27.96 -14.20
C PRO A 184 17.32 -26.46 -13.86
N TYR A 185 16.10 -25.98 -13.60
CA TYR A 185 15.80 -24.62 -13.20
C TYR A 185 16.24 -24.38 -11.76
N LYS A 186 17.10 -23.37 -11.54
CA LYS A 186 17.36 -22.87 -10.20
C LYS A 186 16.21 -21.96 -9.79
N ARG A 187 15.48 -22.35 -8.75
CA ARG A 187 14.38 -21.56 -8.21
C ARG A 187 14.90 -20.22 -7.70
N VAL A 188 14.47 -19.15 -8.36
CA VAL A 188 14.82 -17.78 -7.97
C VAL A 188 14.15 -17.45 -6.63
N LYS A 189 14.88 -16.77 -5.73
CA LYS A 189 14.33 -16.27 -4.48
C LYS A 189 13.12 -15.39 -4.76
N MET A 190 12.09 -15.62 -3.97
CA MET A 190 10.85 -14.86 -3.92
C MET A 190 11.07 -13.35 -3.94
N PRO A 191 10.37 -12.59 -4.80
CA PRO A 191 10.47 -11.14 -4.73
C PRO A 191 9.81 -10.60 -3.46
N HIS A 192 10.42 -9.58 -2.85
CA HIS A 192 9.79 -8.83 -1.76
C HIS A 192 8.68 -7.93 -2.31
N LEU A 193 7.76 -7.55 -1.44
CA LEU A 193 6.69 -6.61 -1.77
C LEU A 193 6.99 -5.22 -1.23
N THR A 194 6.59 -4.22 -2.01
CA THR A 194 6.43 -2.84 -1.56
C THR A 194 5.08 -2.37 -2.07
N VAL A 195 4.18 -2.00 -1.16
CA VAL A 195 2.85 -1.55 -1.57
C VAL A 195 2.54 -0.26 -0.84
N HIS A 196 2.29 0.80 -1.60
CA HIS A 196 1.76 2.04 -1.08
C HIS A 196 0.32 1.80 -0.62
N ALA A 197 0.09 2.06 0.66
CA ALA A 197 -1.20 1.87 1.31
C ALA A 197 -1.35 2.84 2.49
N GLY A 198 -2.55 3.43 2.62
CA GLY A 198 -2.87 4.37 3.70
C GLY A 198 -2.13 5.70 3.61
N GLU A 199 -1.74 6.10 2.40
CA GLU A 199 -1.15 7.41 2.10
C GLU A 199 -2.24 8.45 1.83
N ASP A 200 -3.20 8.11 0.96
CA ASP A 200 -4.32 8.97 0.55
C ASP A 200 -5.66 8.31 0.94
N TYR A 201 -6.45 8.99 1.77
CA TYR A 201 -7.73 8.53 2.27
C TYR A 201 -8.63 9.69 2.73
N SER A 202 -9.94 9.52 2.59
CA SER A 202 -10.93 10.47 3.11
C SER A 202 -11.21 10.26 4.61
N HIS A 203 -11.31 9.00 5.04
CA HIS A 203 -11.60 8.59 6.41
C HIS A 203 -10.40 7.82 6.98
N LEU A 204 -10.01 8.08 8.23
CA LEU A 204 -8.85 7.42 8.85
C LEU A 204 -8.95 5.89 8.82
N ILE A 205 -10.12 5.36 9.14
CA ILE A 205 -10.40 3.92 9.02
C ILE A 205 -10.30 3.40 7.58
N SER A 206 -10.65 4.17 6.53
CA SER A 206 -10.39 3.75 5.15
C SER A 206 -8.89 3.53 4.92
N GLY A 207 -8.05 4.47 5.39
CA GLY A 207 -6.59 4.35 5.29
C GLY A 207 -6.04 3.14 6.05
N LEU A 208 -6.49 2.91 7.29
CA LEU A 208 -6.10 1.75 8.08
C LEU A 208 -6.57 0.42 7.47
N ARG A 209 -7.79 0.39 6.94
CA ARG A 209 -8.34 -0.77 6.24
C ARG A 209 -7.54 -1.05 4.97
N ASN A 210 -7.21 -0.06 4.16
CA ASN A 210 -6.37 -0.25 2.97
C ASN A 210 -5.00 -0.89 3.32
N ILE A 211 -4.40 -0.48 4.44
CA ILE A 211 -3.16 -1.10 4.95
C ILE A 211 -3.42 -2.56 5.34
N ASP A 212 -4.46 -2.85 6.12
CA ASP A 212 -4.76 -4.22 6.58
C ASP A 212 -5.19 -5.14 5.42
N GLU A 213 -5.94 -4.63 4.44
CA GLU A 213 -6.25 -5.32 3.16
C GLU A 213 -4.97 -5.64 2.42
N THR A 214 -4.02 -4.71 2.34
CA THR A 214 -2.74 -4.93 1.68
C THR A 214 -1.97 -6.06 2.37
N VAL A 215 -1.81 -5.98 3.69
CA VAL A 215 -1.09 -6.99 4.47
C VAL A 215 -1.75 -8.37 4.34
N ARG A 216 -3.08 -8.45 4.44
CA ARG A 216 -3.81 -9.72 4.41
C ARG A 216 -3.95 -10.29 3.02
N PHE A 217 -4.41 -9.50 2.05
CA PHE A 217 -4.76 -10.01 0.73
C PHE A 217 -3.50 -10.30 -0.10
N CYS A 218 -2.43 -9.52 0.05
CA CYS A 218 -1.15 -9.81 -0.59
C CYS A 218 -0.28 -10.82 0.19
N GLU A 219 -0.76 -11.28 1.36
CA GLU A 219 -0.08 -12.23 2.25
C GLU A 219 1.34 -11.76 2.61
N PHE A 220 1.44 -10.54 3.15
CA PHE A 220 2.71 -9.96 3.56
C PHE A 220 3.46 -10.87 4.54
N LYS A 221 4.78 -10.90 4.38
CA LYS A 221 5.72 -11.68 5.19
C LYS A 221 6.81 -10.75 5.75
N SER A 222 7.63 -11.29 6.63
CA SER A 222 8.81 -10.58 7.12
C SER A 222 9.64 -10.03 5.97
N GLY A 223 9.93 -8.73 6.01
CA GLY A 223 10.69 -8.04 4.99
C GLY A 223 9.88 -7.40 3.85
N ASP A 224 8.58 -7.64 3.79
CA ASP A 224 7.69 -6.88 2.90
C ASP A 224 7.44 -5.48 3.48
N ARG A 225 7.23 -4.51 2.60
CA ARG A 225 7.24 -3.08 2.93
C ARG A 225 5.91 -2.39 2.64
N LEU A 226 5.46 -1.57 3.58
CA LEU A 226 4.33 -0.66 3.40
C LEU A 226 4.87 0.72 3.01
N GLY A 227 4.57 1.17 1.80
CA GLY A 227 4.90 2.52 1.34
C GLY A 227 4.04 3.55 2.06
N HIS A 228 4.68 4.56 2.66
CA HIS A 228 4.09 5.67 3.41
C HIS A 228 3.33 5.28 4.69
N ALA A 229 2.29 4.44 4.62
CA ALA A 229 1.48 3.99 5.77
C ALA A 229 1.00 5.10 6.72
N LEU A 230 0.77 6.31 6.22
CA LEU A 230 0.52 7.51 7.04
C LEU A 230 -0.66 7.33 8.00
N ALA A 231 -1.73 6.68 7.54
CA ALA A 231 -2.92 6.37 8.35
C ALA A 231 -2.59 5.59 9.62
N LEU A 232 -1.52 4.79 9.61
CA LEU A 232 -1.12 3.95 10.74
C LEU A 232 -0.48 4.74 11.87
N GLY A 233 0.13 5.90 11.60
CA GLY A 233 0.88 6.65 12.60
C GLY A 233 0.40 8.08 12.86
N ILE A 234 -0.51 8.63 12.05
CA ILE A 234 -1.09 9.95 12.33
C ILE A 234 -1.86 9.94 13.65
N ASP A 235 -1.83 11.04 14.40
CA ASP A 235 -2.65 11.15 15.62
C ASP A 235 -4.13 11.36 15.24
N PRO A 236 -5.07 10.50 15.71
CA PRO A 236 -6.48 10.60 15.31
C PRO A 236 -7.14 11.91 15.71
N HIS A 237 -6.75 12.50 16.84
CA HIS A 237 -7.30 13.78 17.29
C HIS A 237 -6.78 14.93 16.41
N SER A 238 -5.48 14.99 16.14
CA SER A 238 -4.94 15.97 15.20
C SER A 238 -5.53 15.82 13.79
N TRP A 239 -5.80 14.59 13.34
CA TRP A 239 -6.51 14.35 12.07
C TRP A 239 -7.95 14.88 12.11
N ALA A 240 -8.68 14.64 13.20
CA ALA A 240 -10.05 15.09 13.39
C ALA A 240 -10.16 16.63 13.40
N GLU A 241 -9.22 17.33 14.03
CA GLU A 241 -9.15 18.80 14.02
C GLU A 241 -8.96 19.37 12.62
N GLY A 242 -8.14 18.71 11.79
CA GLY A 242 -7.90 19.12 10.41
C GLY A 242 -9.01 18.74 9.42
N GLN A 243 -9.90 17.80 9.78
CA GLN A 243 -10.95 17.24 8.92
C GLN A 243 -12.29 17.19 9.65
N SER A 244 -13.03 18.30 9.66
CA SER A 244 -14.31 18.39 10.37
C SER A 244 -15.46 17.61 9.69
N VAL A 245 -15.38 17.37 8.37
CA VAL A 245 -16.41 16.68 7.59
C VAL A 245 -15.78 15.73 6.59
N ILE A 246 -16.36 14.55 6.45
CA ILE A 246 -15.92 13.49 5.53
C ILE A 246 -17.09 13.12 4.62
N TYR A 247 -16.79 12.86 3.35
CA TYR A 247 -17.74 12.37 2.36
C TYR A 247 -17.25 11.03 1.84
N ILE A 248 -18.07 10.00 2.01
CA ILE A 248 -17.71 8.61 1.67
C ILE A 248 -18.95 7.83 1.18
N PRO A 249 -18.84 6.92 0.20
CA PRO A 249 -19.95 6.07 -0.19
C PRO A 249 -20.45 5.18 0.96
N ALA A 250 -21.76 4.95 1.04
CA ALA A 250 -22.38 4.17 2.11
C ALA A 250 -21.80 2.75 2.24
N VAL A 251 -21.56 2.07 1.10
CA VAL A 251 -20.91 0.75 1.10
C VAL A 251 -19.49 0.77 1.66
N GLU A 252 -18.74 1.84 1.40
CA GLU A 252 -17.36 1.97 1.89
C GLU A 252 -17.33 2.31 3.38
N HIS A 253 -18.30 3.09 3.86
CA HIS A 253 -18.46 3.34 5.30
C HIS A 253 -18.91 2.08 6.06
N LEU A 254 -19.83 1.29 5.50
CA LEU A 254 -20.21 0.00 6.06
C LEU A 254 -18.99 -0.92 6.20
N ASP A 255 -18.16 -1.02 5.16
CA ASP A 255 -16.91 -1.79 5.23
C ASP A 255 -15.97 -1.28 6.32
N ASN A 256 -15.84 0.05 6.47
CA ASN A 256 -15.02 0.67 7.51
C ASN A 256 -15.51 0.29 8.90
N LEU A 257 -16.82 0.36 9.16
CA LEU A 257 -17.40 0.01 10.46
C LEU A 257 -17.26 -1.48 10.76
N VAL A 258 -17.51 -2.36 9.78
CA VAL A 258 -17.35 -3.82 9.92
C VAL A 258 -15.90 -4.17 10.23
N TRP A 259 -14.97 -3.56 9.51
CA TRP A 259 -13.53 -3.73 9.76
C TRP A 259 -13.14 -3.19 11.15
N CYS A 260 -13.63 -2.01 11.52
CA CYS A 260 -13.36 -1.37 12.80
C CYS A 260 -13.89 -2.22 13.96
N HIS A 261 -15.11 -2.76 13.84
CA HIS A 261 -15.72 -3.67 14.82
C HIS A 261 -14.86 -4.91 15.07
N LYS A 262 -14.38 -5.58 14.01
CA LYS A 262 -13.53 -6.77 14.15
C LYS A 262 -12.24 -6.47 14.91
N HIS A 263 -11.61 -5.32 14.64
CA HIS A 263 -10.40 -4.90 15.34
C HIS A 263 -10.67 -4.36 16.74
N ALA A 264 -11.82 -3.72 16.96
CA ALA A 264 -12.26 -3.29 18.28
C ALA A 264 -12.43 -4.47 19.23
N ILE A 265 -12.95 -5.62 18.76
CA ILE A 265 -12.97 -6.86 19.53
C ILE A 265 -11.54 -7.26 19.92
N GLY A 266 -10.62 -7.31 18.95
CA GLY A 266 -9.21 -7.65 19.21
C GLY A 266 -8.51 -6.73 20.20
N VAL A 267 -8.79 -5.42 20.13
CA VAL A 267 -8.31 -4.41 21.08
C VAL A 267 -8.95 -4.64 22.46
N SER A 268 -10.26 -4.88 22.53
CA SER A 268 -10.98 -5.05 23.81
C SER A 268 -10.51 -6.25 24.63
N LEU A 269 -10.05 -7.32 23.95
CA LEU A 269 -9.45 -8.48 24.60
C LEU A 269 -8.13 -8.15 25.32
N ARG A 270 -7.44 -7.08 24.90
CA ARG A 270 -6.18 -6.60 25.50
C ARG A 270 -6.40 -5.41 26.41
N ASN A 271 -7.42 -4.60 26.14
CA ASN A 271 -7.81 -3.46 26.95
C ASN A 271 -9.35 -3.37 27.09
N PRO A 272 -9.92 -3.84 28.22
CA PRO A 272 -11.37 -3.88 28.44
C PRO A 272 -12.09 -2.53 28.39
N GLU A 273 -11.39 -1.40 28.45
CA GLU A 273 -12.01 -0.06 28.36
C GLU A 273 -12.81 0.14 27.06
N PHE A 274 -12.44 -0.59 25.99
CA PHE A 274 -13.08 -0.50 24.69
C PHE A 274 -14.28 -1.42 24.52
N SER A 275 -14.67 -2.24 25.50
CA SER A 275 -15.81 -3.16 25.35
C SER A 275 -17.13 -2.44 25.07
N GLY A 276 -17.33 -1.25 25.66
CA GLY A 276 -18.59 -0.49 25.51
C GLY A 276 -18.83 0.08 24.10
N ILE A 277 -17.79 0.28 23.30
CA ILE A 277 -17.93 0.84 21.93
C ILE A 277 -18.37 -0.20 20.90
N ILE A 278 -18.21 -1.49 21.21
CA ILE A 278 -18.55 -2.59 20.30
C ILE A 278 -20.04 -2.55 19.97
N ALA A 279 -20.90 -2.42 20.98
CA ALA A 279 -22.35 -2.32 20.80
C ALA A 279 -22.77 -1.10 19.95
N LEU A 280 -22.04 0.01 20.07
CA LEU A 280 -22.27 1.19 19.24
C LEU A 280 -21.96 0.89 17.76
N LEU A 281 -20.82 0.27 17.48
CA LEU A 281 -20.44 -0.11 16.12
C LEU A 281 -21.46 -1.12 15.54
N GLU A 282 -21.92 -2.08 16.33
CA GLU A 282 -22.94 -3.06 15.90
C GLU A 282 -24.25 -2.39 15.50
N LYS A 283 -24.74 -1.42 16.29
CA LYS A 283 -25.93 -0.64 15.94
C LYS A 283 -25.75 0.09 14.62
N LYS A 284 -24.62 0.78 14.42
CA LYS A 284 -24.32 1.48 13.16
C LYS A 284 -24.25 0.52 11.97
N ILE A 285 -23.60 -0.63 12.14
CA ILE A 285 -23.48 -1.68 11.10
C ILE A 285 -24.85 -2.22 10.71
N GLN A 286 -25.73 -2.54 11.67
CA GLN A 286 -27.08 -3.05 11.38
C GLN A 286 -27.91 -2.06 10.55
N LEU A 287 -27.90 -0.78 10.95
CA LEU A 287 -28.64 0.27 10.24
C LEU A 287 -28.09 0.48 8.82
N LEU A 288 -26.76 0.51 8.66
CA LEU A 288 -26.13 0.68 7.35
C LEU A 288 -26.24 -0.56 6.47
N SER A 289 -26.20 -1.77 7.02
CA SER A 289 -26.38 -2.98 6.22
C SER A 289 -27.80 -3.04 5.65
N LYS A 290 -28.81 -2.66 6.45
CA LYS A 290 -30.20 -2.54 5.98
C LYS A 290 -30.33 -1.50 4.88
N PHE A 291 -29.65 -0.37 5.00
CA PHE A 291 -29.66 0.69 3.98
C PHE A 291 -28.95 0.27 2.68
N VAL A 292 -27.81 -0.43 2.77
CA VAL A 292 -26.99 -0.80 1.61
C VAL A 292 -27.49 -2.06 0.91
N TYR A 293 -27.96 -3.05 1.67
CA TYR A 293 -28.29 -4.40 1.18
C TYR A 293 -29.76 -4.80 1.33
N GLU A 294 -30.60 -3.91 1.87
CA GLU A 294 -32.04 -4.12 2.17
C GLU A 294 -32.30 -5.15 3.29
N GLU A 295 -31.24 -5.67 3.91
CA GLU A 295 -31.28 -6.74 4.92
C GLU A 295 -30.37 -6.38 6.11
N GLU A 296 -30.86 -6.55 7.33
CA GLU A 296 -30.04 -6.46 8.54
C GLU A 296 -29.12 -7.68 8.61
N THR A 297 -27.81 -7.45 8.59
CA THR A 297 -26.81 -8.52 8.48
C THR A 297 -25.83 -8.41 9.64
N SER A 298 -25.44 -9.55 10.22
CA SER A 298 -24.47 -9.56 11.31
C SER A 298 -23.09 -9.07 10.87
N PRO A 299 -22.33 -8.38 11.74
CA PRO A 299 -20.96 -7.95 11.45
C PRO A 299 -20.04 -9.08 11.00
N GLU A 300 -20.20 -10.28 11.57
CA GLU A 300 -19.36 -11.45 11.24
C GLU A 300 -19.61 -11.97 9.81
N ILE A 301 -20.86 -12.00 9.35
CA ILE A 301 -21.18 -12.39 7.96
C ILE A 301 -20.64 -11.35 6.98
N LEU A 302 -20.82 -10.06 7.28
CA LEU A 302 -20.28 -8.96 6.47
C LEU A 302 -18.75 -9.01 6.40
N PHE A 303 -18.08 -9.30 7.51
CA PHE A 303 -16.62 -9.41 7.57
C PHE A 303 -16.13 -10.58 6.71
N LYS A 304 -16.76 -11.76 6.81
CA LYS A 304 -16.43 -12.92 5.95
C LYS A 304 -16.67 -12.63 4.46
N ALA A 305 -17.72 -11.88 4.12
CA ALA A 305 -17.99 -11.49 2.75
C ALA A 305 -16.93 -10.50 2.22
N TRP A 306 -16.45 -9.60 3.08
CA TRP A 306 -15.31 -8.74 2.79
C TRP A 306 -14.01 -9.54 2.60
N GLU A 307 -13.75 -10.58 3.41
CA GLU A 307 -12.57 -11.43 3.24
C GLU A 307 -12.53 -12.15 1.87
N LEU A 308 -13.69 -12.51 1.31
CA LEU A 308 -13.75 -13.11 -0.03
C LEU A 308 -13.22 -12.21 -1.15
N ARG A 309 -13.10 -10.89 -0.92
CA ARG A 309 -12.53 -9.94 -1.90
C ARG A 309 -11.05 -10.18 -2.20
N ARG A 310 -10.35 -10.96 -1.35
CA ARG A 310 -8.99 -11.41 -1.67
C ARG A 310 -8.92 -12.30 -2.91
N ASN A 311 -10.01 -12.91 -3.34
CA ASN A 311 -10.07 -13.84 -4.47
C ASN A 311 -10.20 -13.09 -5.80
N CYS A 312 -9.61 -13.64 -6.86
CA CYS A 312 -9.84 -13.14 -8.22
C CYS A 312 -11.24 -13.59 -8.69
N PRO A 313 -12.17 -12.65 -8.95
CA PRO A 313 -13.52 -13.01 -9.39
C PRO A 313 -13.54 -13.79 -10.70
N LEU A 314 -12.58 -13.55 -11.60
CA LEU A 314 -12.50 -14.26 -12.88
C LEU A 314 -12.35 -15.77 -12.70
N TYR A 315 -11.62 -16.19 -11.66
CA TYR A 315 -11.41 -17.60 -11.35
C TYR A 315 -12.51 -18.14 -10.45
N ALA A 316 -12.92 -17.38 -9.43
CA ALA A 316 -13.99 -17.77 -8.52
C ALA A 316 -15.35 -17.97 -9.23
N LEU A 317 -15.62 -17.20 -10.28
CA LEU A 317 -16.86 -17.28 -11.09
C LEU A 317 -16.68 -18.10 -12.38
N ASN A 318 -15.55 -18.78 -12.57
CA ASN A 318 -15.23 -19.53 -13.80
C ASN A 318 -15.38 -18.73 -15.11
N LEU A 319 -14.96 -17.46 -15.11
CA LEU A 319 -14.96 -16.57 -16.28
C LEU A 319 -13.65 -16.66 -17.10
N VAL A 320 -12.79 -17.63 -16.76
CA VAL A 320 -11.55 -17.97 -17.47
C VAL A 320 -11.75 -19.22 -18.32
N GLU A 321 -10.91 -19.39 -19.34
CA GLU A 321 -10.99 -20.58 -20.21
C GLU A 321 -10.66 -21.87 -19.45
N PRO A 322 -11.25 -23.03 -19.80
CA PRO A 322 -11.09 -24.29 -19.08
C PRO A 322 -9.62 -24.73 -18.85
N GLY A 323 -8.71 -24.46 -19.79
CA GLY A 323 -7.27 -24.75 -19.66
C GLY A 323 -6.52 -23.85 -18.68
N GLN A 324 -7.12 -22.72 -18.26
CA GLN A 324 -6.52 -21.75 -17.34
C GLN A 324 -6.85 -22.05 -15.87
N ASN A 325 -7.73 -23.03 -15.60
CA ASN A 325 -8.24 -23.35 -14.26
C ASN A 325 -7.27 -24.17 -13.38
N GLN A 326 -6.05 -24.46 -13.86
CA GLN A 326 -5.07 -25.28 -13.13
C GLN A 326 -4.44 -24.56 -11.90
N GLN A 327 -4.68 -23.26 -11.73
CA GLN A 327 -4.07 -22.41 -10.67
C GLN A 327 -5.11 -21.69 -9.80
N VAL A 328 -6.36 -22.18 -9.77
CA VAL A 328 -7.45 -21.59 -8.97
C VAL A 328 -7.09 -21.47 -7.49
N ASP A 329 -6.28 -22.39 -6.99
CA ASP A 329 -5.83 -22.40 -5.59
C ASP A 329 -5.00 -21.19 -5.18
N VAL A 330 -4.39 -20.48 -6.13
CA VAL A 330 -3.64 -19.24 -5.85
C VAL A 330 -4.49 -18.01 -6.20
N TRP A 331 -5.19 -18.05 -7.33
CA TRP A 331 -6.01 -16.93 -7.80
C TRP A 331 -7.27 -16.73 -6.96
N ALA A 332 -7.93 -17.81 -6.56
CA ALA A 332 -9.16 -17.83 -5.75
C ALA A 332 -9.10 -18.95 -4.68
N PRO A 333 -8.21 -18.81 -3.66
CA PRO A 333 -7.96 -19.84 -2.64
C PRO A 333 -9.19 -20.27 -1.82
N ASP A 334 -10.25 -19.46 -1.79
CA ASP A 334 -11.48 -19.74 -1.04
C ASP A 334 -12.55 -20.45 -1.89
N PHE A 335 -12.27 -20.71 -3.18
CA PHE A 335 -13.18 -21.37 -4.14
C PHE A 335 -12.59 -22.68 -4.71
N THR A 336 -11.66 -23.31 -4.00
CA THR A 336 -11.06 -24.59 -4.40
C THR A 336 -11.95 -25.79 -4.02
N LYS A 337 -11.70 -26.97 -4.61
CA LYS A 337 -12.41 -28.22 -4.23
C LYS A 337 -12.44 -28.41 -2.71
N GLY A 338 -13.64 -28.60 -2.14
CA GLY A 338 -13.86 -28.79 -0.70
C GLY A 338 -13.98 -27.50 0.11
N LYS A 339 -13.78 -26.32 -0.50
CA LYS A 339 -14.05 -25.01 0.10
C LYS A 339 -15.18 -24.34 -0.67
N THR A 340 -16.34 -24.27 -0.04
CA THR A 340 -17.48 -23.52 -0.55
C THR A 340 -17.84 -22.49 0.51
N PRO A 341 -17.83 -21.19 0.18
CA PRO A 341 -18.29 -20.17 1.12
C PRO A 341 -19.76 -20.40 1.50
N ASP A 342 -20.12 -19.93 2.70
CA ASP A 342 -21.53 -19.88 3.11
C ASP A 342 -22.38 -19.12 2.08
N LYS A 343 -23.62 -19.56 1.88
CA LYS A 343 -24.52 -19.03 0.85
C LYS A 343 -24.77 -17.52 1.02
N GLU A 344 -24.97 -17.04 2.24
CA GLU A 344 -25.22 -15.63 2.52
C GLU A 344 -23.94 -14.79 2.34
N VAL A 345 -22.79 -15.33 2.78
CA VAL A 345 -21.48 -14.72 2.56
C VAL A 345 -21.19 -14.55 1.06
N TYR A 346 -21.44 -15.59 0.27
CA TYR A 346 -21.29 -15.56 -1.18
C TYR A 346 -22.26 -14.56 -1.83
N LYS A 347 -23.54 -14.52 -1.42
CA LYS A 347 -24.56 -13.59 -1.92
C LYS A 347 -24.10 -12.13 -1.76
N LEU A 348 -23.57 -11.76 -0.59
CA LEU A 348 -23.10 -10.41 -0.30
C LEU A 348 -21.86 -10.05 -1.12
N TRP A 349 -20.88 -10.95 -1.21
CA TRP A 349 -19.70 -10.76 -2.06
C TRP A 349 -20.07 -10.60 -3.54
N TYR A 350 -21.03 -11.40 -4.02
CA TYR A 350 -21.53 -11.31 -5.39
C TYR A 350 -22.24 -9.96 -5.64
N LYS A 351 -23.12 -9.52 -4.71
CA LYS A 351 -23.75 -8.19 -4.75
C LYS A 351 -22.72 -7.06 -4.81
N TYR A 352 -21.65 -7.15 -4.01
CA TYR A 352 -20.54 -6.18 -4.02
C TYR A 352 -19.86 -6.09 -5.39
N LEU A 353 -19.55 -7.23 -6.02
CA LEU A 353 -18.91 -7.26 -7.34
C LEU A 353 -19.78 -6.65 -8.44
N HIS A 354 -21.10 -6.80 -8.33
CA HIS A 354 -22.08 -6.49 -9.38
C HIS A 354 -22.87 -5.21 -9.10
N SER A 355 -22.42 -4.35 -8.17
CA SER A 355 -23.16 -3.17 -7.72
C SER A 355 -23.49 -2.17 -8.85
N GLU A 356 -22.67 -2.10 -9.90
CA GLU A 356 -22.89 -1.23 -11.08
C GLU A 356 -23.75 -1.85 -12.19
N LEU A 357 -23.95 -3.17 -12.22
CA LEU A 357 -24.63 -3.83 -13.34
C LEU A 357 -26.12 -3.46 -13.45
N ASN A 358 -26.72 -2.97 -12.38
CA ASN A 358 -28.10 -2.47 -12.38
C ASN A 358 -28.23 -1.10 -13.09
N LYS A 359 -27.15 -0.32 -13.20
CA LYS A 359 -27.16 1.03 -13.82
C LYS A 359 -27.13 0.96 -15.36
N ASN A 360 -26.37 0.01 -15.92
CA ASN A 360 -26.19 -0.13 -17.37
C ASN A 360 -27.38 -0.77 -18.10
N ARG A 361 -28.31 -1.40 -17.37
CA ARG A 361 -29.48 -2.06 -17.97
C ARG A 361 -30.67 -1.13 -18.20
N THR A 362 -30.72 0.04 -17.56
CA THR A 362 -31.89 0.92 -17.65
C THR A 362 -31.49 2.39 -17.51
N PRO A 363 -31.51 3.19 -18.59
CA PRO A 363 -31.34 4.64 -18.51
C PRO A 363 -32.39 5.24 -17.58
N GLY A 364 -31.96 5.95 -16.53
CA GLY A 364 -32.85 6.58 -15.54
C GLY A 364 -33.12 5.77 -14.26
N ALA A 365 -32.48 4.61 -14.06
CA ALA A 365 -32.54 3.90 -12.78
C ALA A 365 -31.98 4.76 -11.63
N LYS A 366 -32.67 4.75 -10.47
CA LYS A 366 -32.19 5.42 -9.25
C LYS A 366 -30.82 4.88 -8.87
N GLU A 367 -29.93 5.77 -8.44
CA GLU A 367 -28.61 5.38 -7.95
C GLU A 367 -28.75 4.44 -6.73
N PRO A 368 -28.03 3.29 -6.70
CA PRO A 368 -28.14 2.37 -5.57
C PRO A 368 -27.80 3.07 -4.26
N ASP A 369 -28.53 2.76 -3.19
CA ASP A 369 -28.27 3.32 -1.86
C ASP A 369 -26.82 3.07 -1.39
N ALA A 370 -26.22 1.95 -1.85
CA ALA A 370 -24.81 1.63 -1.68
C ALA A 370 -23.83 2.73 -2.15
N HIS A 371 -24.18 3.49 -3.19
CA HIS A 371 -23.33 4.53 -3.78
C HIS A 371 -23.67 5.94 -3.27
N LYS A 372 -24.76 6.10 -2.50
CA LYS A 372 -25.09 7.37 -1.85
C LYS A 372 -23.94 7.78 -0.93
N ILE A 373 -23.62 9.07 -0.99
CA ILE A 373 -22.55 9.66 -0.17
C ILE A 373 -23.10 9.96 1.22
N ILE A 374 -22.46 9.39 2.24
CA ILE A 374 -22.68 9.69 3.64
C ILE A 374 -21.79 10.87 4.03
N ARG A 375 -22.39 11.87 4.68
CA ARG A 375 -21.68 12.99 5.29
C ARG A 375 -21.39 12.66 6.74
N ILE A 376 -20.13 12.44 7.08
CA ILE A 376 -19.70 12.13 8.44
C ILE A 376 -19.15 13.40 9.09
N GLN A 377 -19.70 13.79 10.24
CA GLN A 377 -19.16 14.90 11.03
C GLN A 377 -18.20 14.35 12.09
N VAL A 378 -17.03 14.99 12.19
CA VAL A 378 -16.02 14.64 13.17
C VAL A 378 -16.14 15.59 14.36
N ASN A 379 -16.04 15.07 15.58
CA ASN A 379 -16.03 15.86 16.81
C ASN A 379 -17.33 16.65 17.04
N SER A 380 -18.49 15.98 17.01
CA SER A 380 -19.74 16.60 17.47
C SER A 380 -19.84 16.58 18.98
N ASP A 381 -20.14 17.73 19.58
CA ASP A 381 -20.50 17.86 21.01
C ASP A 381 -21.80 17.10 21.27
N GLY A 382 -21.68 15.79 21.54
CA GLY A 382 -22.79 14.89 21.83
C GLY A 382 -22.86 13.67 20.92
N TYR A 383 -23.53 12.63 21.43
CA TYR A 383 -23.87 11.45 20.66
C TYR A 383 -25.10 11.74 19.79
N ASN A 384 -24.94 11.66 18.48
CA ASN A 384 -26.03 11.70 17.52
C ASN A 384 -26.19 10.31 16.90
N ASP A 385 -27.42 9.81 16.85
CA ASP A 385 -27.73 8.58 16.14
C ASP A 385 -27.59 8.80 14.63
N ILE A 386 -27.05 7.79 13.93
CA ILE A 386 -26.92 7.79 12.47
C ILE A 386 -28.28 8.08 11.81
N ASP A 387 -28.30 9.05 10.90
CA ASP A 387 -29.51 9.44 10.15
C ASP A 387 -29.36 9.04 8.69
N LEU A 388 -30.04 7.96 8.32
CA LEU A 388 -30.07 7.44 6.94
C LEU A 388 -31.34 7.85 6.18
N SER A 389 -32.28 8.54 6.86
CA SER A 389 -33.60 8.87 6.33
C SER A 389 -33.63 10.20 5.58
N SER A 390 -32.68 11.08 5.87
CA SER A 390 -32.56 12.37 5.20
C SER A 390 -32.06 12.26 3.76
N GLU A 391 -32.34 13.29 2.95
CA GLU A 391 -31.86 13.37 1.56
C GLU A 391 -30.34 13.23 1.44
N GLN A 392 -29.61 13.67 2.47
CA GLN A 392 -28.18 13.46 2.63
C GLN A 392 -27.93 12.67 3.91
N PRO A 393 -27.68 11.35 3.83
CA PRO A 393 -27.37 10.52 4.99
C PRO A 393 -26.19 11.05 5.81
N LYS A 394 -26.27 10.94 7.14
CA LYS A 394 -25.28 11.48 8.08
C LYS A 394 -24.88 10.48 9.14
N ASP A 395 -23.62 10.53 9.52
CA ASP A 395 -23.06 9.84 10.69
C ASP A 395 -22.14 10.78 11.46
N TRP A 396 -21.78 10.41 12.68
CA TRP A 396 -20.93 11.19 13.58
C TRP A 396 -19.84 10.32 14.18
N ILE A 397 -18.61 10.86 14.23
CA ILE A 397 -17.49 10.25 14.95
C ILE A 397 -17.41 10.89 16.33
N THR A 398 -17.59 10.04 17.34
CA THR A 398 -17.49 10.40 18.75
C THR A 398 -16.06 10.38 19.27
N GLU A 399 -15.83 11.05 20.40
CA GLU A 399 -14.53 11.05 21.09
C GLU A 399 -14.07 9.63 21.47
N LYS A 400 -15.01 8.76 21.84
CA LYS A 400 -14.73 7.35 22.13
C LYS A 400 -14.23 6.60 20.89
N GLU A 401 -14.77 6.91 19.71
CA GLU A 401 -14.31 6.33 18.45
C GLU A 401 -12.90 6.81 18.09
N LEU A 402 -12.56 8.09 18.33
CA LEU A 402 -11.19 8.58 18.12
C LEU A 402 -10.17 7.88 19.03
N HIS A 403 -10.53 7.66 20.30
CA HIS A 403 -9.73 6.86 21.22
C HIS A 403 -9.54 5.42 20.73
N LEU A 404 -10.61 4.79 20.24
CA LEU A 404 -10.56 3.46 19.65
C LEU A 404 -9.67 3.44 18.40
N PHE A 405 -9.76 4.43 17.51
CA PHE A 405 -8.92 4.48 16.31
C PHE A 405 -7.43 4.53 16.68
N LYS A 406 -7.07 5.28 17.73
CA LYS A 406 -5.70 5.32 18.26
C LYS A 406 -5.26 3.96 18.81
N ALA A 407 -6.15 3.26 19.52
CA ALA A 407 -5.87 1.92 20.03
C ALA A 407 -5.74 0.88 18.91
N ILE A 408 -6.57 0.95 17.87
CA ILE A 408 -6.46 0.10 16.69
C ILE A 408 -5.14 0.35 15.96
N GLN A 409 -4.70 1.60 15.81
CA GLN A 409 -3.37 1.91 15.26
C GLN A 409 -2.26 1.20 16.05
N ASP A 410 -2.24 1.35 17.37
CA ASP A 410 -1.21 0.73 18.22
C ASP A 410 -1.25 -0.80 18.15
N TYR A 411 -2.45 -1.39 18.13
CA TYR A 411 -2.67 -2.82 17.95
C TYR A 411 -2.14 -3.32 16.59
N LEU A 412 -2.41 -2.58 15.50
CA LEU A 412 -1.94 -2.92 14.17
C LEU A 412 -0.43 -2.75 14.02
N ILE A 413 0.16 -1.69 14.57
CA ILE A 413 1.62 -1.50 14.60
C ILE A 413 2.27 -2.71 15.25
N GLN A 414 1.79 -3.14 16.42
CA GLN A 414 2.34 -4.33 17.08
C GLN A 414 2.14 -5.61 16.26
N LYS A 415 0.96 -5.77 15.64
CA LYS A 415 0.68 -6.94 14.81
C LYS A 415 1.61 -7.01 13.60
N TYR A 416 1.87 -5.88 12.94
CA TYR A 416 2.73 -5.82 11.75
C TYR A 416 4.21 -5.95 12.10
N ASP A 417 4.64 -5.41 13.24
CA ASP A 417 5.97 -5.64 13.80
C ASP A 417 6.22 -7.14 14.07
N ASN A 418 5.26 -7.84 14.67
CA ASN A 418 5.35 -9.30 14.89
C ASN A 418 5.48 -10.11 13.60
N ILE A 419 4.95 -9.63 12.48
CA ILE A 419 5.10 -10.26 11.16
C ILE A 419 6.50 -9.98 10.57
N GLY A 420 7.15 -8.91 11.02
CA GLY A 420 8.41 -8.40 10.47
C GLY A 420 8.21 -7.46 9.28
N ILE A 421 7.05 -6.78 9.21
CA ILE A 421 6.75 -5.78 8.17
C ILE A 421 7.55 -4.50 8.45
N ILE A 422 7.93 -3.81 7.38
CA ILE A 422 8.71 -2.58 7.45
C ILE A 422 7.90 -1.44 6.85
N ILE A 423 7.95 -0.26 7.46
CA ILE A 423 7.31 0.94 6.91
C ILE A 423 8.35 1.77 6.16
N GLU A 424 8.07 2.12 4.91
CA GLU A 424 8.88 3.08 4.16
C GLU A 424 8.40 4.50 4.45
N ALA A 425 9.24 5.27 5.14
CA ALA A 425 9.03 6.67 5.39
C ALA A 425 9.65 7.51 4.26
N CYS A 426 8.88 8.43 3.69
CA CYS A 426 9.35 9.38 2.68
C CYS A 426 9.17 10.81 3.21
N PRO A 427 10.02 11.30 4.14
CA PRO A 427 9.75 12.51 4.91
C PRO A 427 9.39 13.74 4.08
N SER A 428 10.24 14.13 3.13
CA SER A 428 9.96 15.30 2.28
C SER A 428 8.67 15.10 1.48
N SER A 429 8.55 13.97 0.78
CA SER A 429 7.34 13.62 0.00
C SER A 429 6.08 13.72 0.86
N ASN A 430 6.08 13.09 2.04
CA ASN A 430 4.99 13.11 3.02
C ASN A 430 4.61 14.52 3.48
N ILE A 431 5.58 15.43 3.67
CA ILE A 431 5.26 16.83 3.98
C ILE A 431 4.72 17.57 2.74
N TYR A 432 5.21 17.22 1.53
CA TYR A 432 4.79 17.85 0.28
C TYR A 432 3.40 17.41 -0.20
N ILE A 433 2.99 16.19 0.07
CA ILE A 433 1.71 15.63 -0.41
C ILE A 433 0.73 15.28 0.72
N GLY A 434 1.23 15.04 1.92
CA GLY A 434 0.41 14.69 3.08
C GLY A 434 -0.13 15.90 3.84
N ARG A 435 -0.89 15.60 4.90
CA ARG A 435 -1.63 16.58 5.71
C ARG A 435 -0.80 17.23 6.82
N PHE A 436 0.52 17.08 6.77
CA PHE A 436 1.42 17.55 7.83
C PHE A 436 1.85 18.99 7.61
N SER A 437 1.88 19.77 8.68
CA SER A 437 2.33 21.17 8.65
C SER A 437 3.85 21.30 8.74
N ASN A 438 4.52 20.32 9.36
CA ASN A 438 5.96 20.32 9.61
C ASN A 438 6.48 18.89 9.84
N TYR A 439 7.81 18.72 9.82
CA TYR A 439 8.46 17.43 10.04
C TYR A 439 8.27 16.88 11.45
N GLU A 440 8.02 17.72 12.46
CA GLU A 440 7.81 17.26 13.83
C GLU A 440 6.58 16.33 13.89
N GLN A 441 5.54 16.61 13.10
CA GLN A 441 4.33 15.78 12.99
C GLN A 441 4.53 14.46 12.22
N HIS A 442 5.73 14.19 11.70
CA HIS A 442 5.95 13.04 10.84
C HIS A 442 5.75 11.71 11.61
N PRO A 443 4.93 10.76 11.10
CA PRO A 443 4.58 9.52 11.80
C PRO A 443 5.75 8.59 12.15
N ILE A 444 6.92 8.77 11.53
CA ILE A 444 8.14 7.99 11.83
C ILE A 444 8.50 8.02 13.33
N PHE A 445 8.26 9.14 14.01
CA PHE A 445 8.52 9.25 15.44
C PHE A 445 7.55 8.41 16.28
N ARG A 446 6.34 8.16 15.79
CA ARG A 446 5.42 7.21 16.43
C ARG A 446 5.80 5.77 16.14
N TRP A 447 6.16 5.45 14.90
CA TRP A 447 6.54 4.09 14.50
C TRP A 447 7.82 3.64 15.18
N TYR A 448 8.85 4.49 15.16
CA TYR A 448 10.17 4.22 15.72
C TYR A 448 10.71 5.49 16.43
N PRO A 449 10.26 5.79 17.67
CA PRO A 449 10.75 6.94 18.43
C PRO A 449 12.24 6.84 18.78
N PRO A 450 12.93 7.98 19.00
CA PRO A 450 14.34 8.00 19.37
C PRO A 450 14.61 7.44 20.77
N GLU A 451 13.67 7.60 21.70
CA GLU A 451 13.79 7.13 23.08
C GLU A 451 12.70 6.11 23.42
N SER A 452 13.08 5.05 24.13
CA SER A 452 12.15 3.98 24.55
C SER A 452 11.08 4.45 25.54
N LYS A 453 11.31 5.54 26.26
CA LYS A 453 10.34 6.14 27.20
C LYS A 453 9.00 6.50 26.54
N HIS A 454 8.99 6.78 25.23
CA HIS A 454 7.73 7.08 24.52
C HIS A 454 6.87 5.84 24.24
N LEU A 455 7.44 4.63 24.38
CA LEU A 455 6.78 3.35 24.13
C LEU A 455 6.43 2.58 25.41
N VAL A 456 6.68 3.14 26.60
CA VAL A 456 6.18 2.54 27.85
C VAL A 456 4.65 2.64 27.90
N MET A 457 4.00 1.80 28.70
CA MET A 457 2.55 1.89 28.93
C MET A 457 2.19 3.30 29.44
N GLY A 458 1.24 3.96 28.77
CA GLY A 458 0.86 5.35 29.06
C GLY A 458 1.76 6.41 28.41
N GLY A 459 2.83 6.00 27.73
CA GLY A 459 3.69 6.90 26.96
C GLY A 459 2.99 7.49 25.73
N GLU A 460 3.56 8.58 25.20
CA GLU A 460 3.01 9.36 24.07
C GLU A 460 2.60 8.50 22.87
N PHE A 461 3.41 7.48 22.55
CA PHE A 461 3.22 6.59 21.40
C PHE A 461 2.77 5.18 21.79
N ASN A 462 2.38 4.95 23.04
CA ASN A 462 1.83 3.68 23.54
C ASN A 462 0.85 3.89 24.71
N LYS A 463 -0.10 4.81 24.53
CA LYS A 463 -1.04 5.25 25.57
C LYS A 463 -1.76 4.08 26.25
N TYR A 464 -2.18 3.09 25.46
CA TYR A 464 -2.96 1.94 25.93
C TYR A 464 -2.11 0.69 26.21
N GLY A 465 -0.78 0.78 26.15
CA GLY A 465 0.12 -0.35 26.44
C GLY A 465 0.01 -1.52 25.44
N LEU A 466 -0.50 -1.27 24.22
CA LEU A 466 -0.72 -2.32 23.20
C LEU A 466 0.56 -2.69 22.43
N ARG A 467 1.60 -1.86 22.53
CA ARG A 467 2.89 -2.03 21.87
C ARG A 467 3.97 -2.49 22.85
N THR A 468 4.90 -3.28 22.35
CA THR A 468 6.07 -3.81 23.05
C THR A 468 7.36 -3.16 22.56
N GLY A 469 7.35 -2.56 21.36
CA GLY A 469 8.52 -1.95 20.75
C GLY A 469 8.20 -1.10 19.52
N PRO A 470 9.25 -0.54 18.89
CA PRO A 470 9.12 0.15 17.61
C PRO A 470 8.93 -0.86 16.48
N ILE A 471 8.16 -0.49 15.46
CA ILE A 471 8.14 -1.23 14.19
C ILE A 471 9.34 -0.79 13.34
N LYS A 472 9.91 -1.71 12.57
CA LYS A 472 11.01 -1.38 11.65
C LYS A 472 10.57 -0.33 10.61
N VAL A 473 11.44 0.64 10.38
CA VAL A 473 11.24 1.69 9.38
C VAL A 473 12.50 1.83 8.52
N CYS A 474 12.30 2.15 7.24
CA CYS A 474 13.38 2.63 6.37
C CYS A 474 13.01 3.98 5.78
N VAL A 475 14.01 4.78 5.43
CA VAL A 475 13.81 6.14 4.88
C VAL A 475 14.13 6.09 3.39
N ASN A 476 13.22 6.62 2.58
CA ASN A 476 13.33 6.70 1.12
C ASN A 476 13.11 8.15 0.65
N THR A 477 13.57 8.48 -0.55
CA THR A 477 13.36 9.79 -1.18
C THR A 477 12.03 9.92 -1.89
N ASP A 478 11.30 8.81 -2.06
CA ASP A 478 10.21 8.69 -3.03
C ASP A 478 10.69 9.07 -4.44
N ASP A 479 10.20 10.16 -5.04
CA ASP A 479 10.70 10.68 -6.32
C ASP A 479 11.62 11.89 -6.11
N ALA A 480 12.93 11.66 -6.10
CA ALA A 480 13.95 12.70 -5.94
C ALA A 480 14.00 13.71 -7.12
N GLY A 481 13.39 13.41 -8.26
CA GLY A 481 13.25 14.37 -9.36
C GLY A 481 12.05 15.29 -9.21
N ILE A 482 11.01 14.87 -8.49
CA ILE A 482 9.86 15.72 -8.13
C ILE A 482 10.16 16.52 -6.85
N PHE A 483 10.66 15.85 -5.83
CA PHE A 483 11.02 16.42 -4.53
C PHE A 483 12.52 16.72 -4.52
N PRO A 484 12.95 17.99 -4.46
CA PRO A 484 14.36 18.36 -4.53
C PRO A 484 15.10 17.98 -3.24
N THR A 485 15.42 16.69 -3.10
CA THR A 485 16.04 16.11 -1.92
C THR A 485 17.01 14.99 -2.30
N THR A 486 17.76 14.51 -1.33
CA THR A 486 18.63 13.33 -1.45
C THR A 486 18.40 12.41 -0.26
N ILE A 487 18.78 11.15 -0.39
CA ILE A 487 18.64 10.19 0.73
C ILE A 487 19.39 10.67 1.98
N ALA A 488 20.56 11.30 1.81
CA ALA A 488 21.32 11.90 2.92
C ALA A 488 20.56 13.07 3.57
N ASN A 489 19.89 13.91 2.77
CA ASN A 489 19.11 15.02 3.27
C ASN A 489 17.85 14.56 4.02
N GLU A 490 17.16 13.50 3.56
CA GLU A 490 16.03 12.90 4.29
C GLU A 490 16.44 12.46 5.70
N HIS A 491 17.56 11.76 5.82
CA HIS A 491 18.09 11.33 7.13
C HIS A 491 18.48 12.53 8.00
N ARG A 492 19.16 13.54 7.41
CA ARG A 492 19.57 14.75 8.11
C ARG A 492 18.36 15.51 8.68
N ILE A 493 17.32 15.73 7.87
CA ILE A 493 16.10 16.44 8.30
C ILE A 493 15.44 15.72 9.48
N LEU A 494 15.34 14.40 9.42
CA LEU A 494 14.77 13.61 10.51
C LEU A 494 15.62 13.70 11.78
N LYS A 495 16.95 13.63 11.68
CA LYS A 495 17.87 13.80 12.82
C LYS A 495 17.68 15.15 13.50
N GLU A 496 17.74 16.25 12.74
CA GLU A 496 17.59 17.61 13.27
C GLU A 496 16.21 17.81 13.90
N THR A 497 15.17 17.24 13.29
CA THR A 497 13.82 17.26 13.83
C THR A 497 13.73 16.48 15.14
N ALA A 498 14.41 15.34 15.27
CA ALA A 498 14.44 14.55 16.50
C ALA A 498 15.10 15.33 17.66
N ILE A 499 16.24 15.98 17.40
CA ILE A 499 16.94 16.84 18.39
C ILE A 499 15.99 17.94 18.87
N LYS A 500 15.37 18.67 17.93
CA LYS A 500 14.50 19.80 18.25
C LYS A 500 13.23 19.38 18.99
N ARG A 501 12.55 18.31 18.53
CA ARG A 501 11.26 17.87 19.09
C ARG A 501 11.41 17.21 20.45
N PHE A 502 12.42 16.35 20.61
CA PHE A 502 12.58 15.52 21.81
C PHE A 502 13.61 16.05 22.80
N GLY A 503 14.38 17.09 22.44
CA GLY A 503 15.42 17.66 23.29
C GLY A 503 16.57 16.69 23.58
N ILE A 504 16.78 15.71 22.70
CA ILE A 504 17.82 14.68 22.84
C ILE A 504 19.18 15.20 22.41
N SER A 505 20.25 14.56 22.90
CA SER A 505 21.61 14.92 22.49
C SER A 505 21.87 14.54 21.03
N THR A 506 22.85 15.21 20.41
CA THR A 506 23.30 14.89 19.06
C THR A 506 23.72 13.42 18.92
N GLU A 507 24.41 12.87 19.92
CA GLU A 507 24.84 11.46 19.95
C GLU A 507 23.64 10.50 19.93
N GLN A 508 22.62 10.76 20.76
CA GLN A 508 21.40 9.94 20.77
C GLN A 508 20.65 10.00 19.44
N ALA A 509 20.56 11.19 18.84
CA ALA A 509 19.95 11.38 17.53
C ALA A 509 20.74 10.66 16.42
N ASP A 510 22.08 10.70 16.46
CA ASP A 510 22.96 9.98 15.54
C ASP A 510 22.78 8.45 15.65
N LEU A 511 22.76 7.91 16.87
CA LEU A 511 22.50 6.48 17.09
C LEU A 511 21.11 6.05 16.60
N TRP A 512 20.09 6.89 16.78
CA TRP A 512 18.74 6.60 16.29
C TRP A 512 18.67 6.60 14.76
N ILE A 513 19.11 7.68 14.11
CA ILE A 513 19.01 7.79 12.65
C ILE A 513 19.93 6.78 11.94
N ASN A 514 21.09 6.46 12.54
CA ASN A 514 22.00 5.46 12.00
C ASN A 514 21.40 4.05 12.02
N ARG A 515 20.68 3.68 13.10
CA ARG A 515 19.94 2.41 13.16
C ARG A 515 18.89 2.30 12.05
N ILE A 516 18.14 3.37 11.79
CA ILE A 516 17.15 3.42 10.70
C ILE A 516 17.84 3.26 9.32
N ARG A 517 18.97 3.95 9.12
CA ARG A 517 19.78 3.82 7.89
C ARG A 517 20.26 2.38 7.69
N GLU A 518 20.75 1.73 8.75
CA GLU A 518 21.24 0.36 8.72
C GLU A 518 20.14 -0.64 8.35
N ILE A 519 18.92 -0.48 8.90
CA ILE A 519 17.76 -1.28 8.49
C ILE A 519 17.57 -1.21 6.97
N GLY A 520 17.56 -0.02 6.38
CA GLY A 520 17.41 0.13 4.92
C GLY A 520 18.51 -0.57 4.12
N VAL A 521 19.76 -0.49 4.58
CA VAL A 521 20.92 -1.15 3.94
C VAL A 521 20.84 -2.67 4.07
N GLU A 522 20.47 -3.19 5.24
CA GLU A 522 20.30 -4.62 5.49
C GLU A 522 19.20 -5.22 4.63
N GLU A 523 18.06 -4.52 4.51
CA GLU A 523 16.93 -4.96 3.68
C GLU A 523 17.30 -5.02 2.21
N PHE A 524 18.03 -4.02 1.71
CA PHE A 524 18.58 -4.05 0.35
C PHE A 524 19.47 -5.28 0.15
N LYS A 525 20.46 -5.48 1.02
CA LYS A 525 21.41 -6.61 0.92
C LYS A 525 20.72 -7.96 1.02
N ARG A 526 19.70 -8.10 1.88
CA ARG A 526 18.93 -9.34 2.05
C ARG A 526 18.16 -9.71 0.79
N ASN A 527 17.69 -8.73 0.04
CA ASN A 527 16.89 -8.94 -1.17
C ASN A 527 17.77 -9.07 -2.43
N HIS A 528 18.94 -8.44 -2.42
CA HIS A 528 19.89 -8.42 -3.52
C HIS A 528 20.43 -9.82 -3.86
N LEU A 529 20.60 -10.11 -5.15
CA LEU A 529 21.30 -11.29 -5.66
C LEU A 529 22.38 -10.86 -6.66
N PRO A 530 23.59 -11.45 -6.60
CA PRO A 530 24.66 -11.14 -7.54
C PRO A 530 24.23 -11.34 -8.99
N LEU A 531 24.49 -10.33 -9.83
CA LEU A 531 24.19 -10.40 -11.27
C LEU A 531 25.15 -11.33 -12.02
N ILE A 532 26.41 -11.32 -11.63
CA ILE A 532 27.47 -12.12 -12.25
C ILE A 532 27.45 -13.51 -11.61
N ASN A 533 27.39 -14.57 -12.43
CA ASN A 533 27.47 -15.93 -11.92
C ASN A 533 28.90 -16.19 -11.41
N GLU A 534 29.03 -16.69 -10.18
CA GLU A 534 30.30 -17.22 -9.68
C GLU A 534 30.68 -18.45 -10.51
N ASN A 535 31.93 -18.50 -10.97
CA ASN A 535 32.45 -19.58 -11.83
C ASN A 535 32.59 -20.91 -11.09
#